data_AF-A0A8T4T377-F1
#
_entry.id   AF-A0A8T4T377-F1
#
_cell.length_a   1.000
_cell.length_b   1.000
_cell.length_c   1.000
_cell.angle_alpha   90.00
_cell.angle_beta   90.00
_cell.angle_gamma   90.00
#
_symmetry.space_group_name_H-M   'P 1'
#
loop_
_entity.id
_entity.type
_entity.pdbx_description
1 polymer ?
#
loop_
_entity_poly.entity_id
_entity_poly.type
_entity_poly.pdbx_seq_one_letter_code
_entity_poly.pdbx_strand_id
1 'polypeptide(L)'
;MYKDIEHLKLKYVSGKDIDKLMEDAELFLNGISKLFDKIEKQKEKERLSELYSNSVQIAKDVLAEEGILKVTDSTLLKIFKEKLTDKGLIQDKALKQLKDILKAKQEFESKKLSKQEIEKVRRVSSDFNKALVNYMQRTRGKEISRAKIQVKYGDRFAEILLLDDYAFIIMDMDAKEKEIQKASLNSDGSLTNIKKSSLEELEKHIKEIKMPKHVFIKEKIFEDLKKLFGKNIEIMVNW
;
A
#
# COMPACT_ATOMS: atom_id res chain seq x y z
N MET A 1 20.96 39.36 -35.40
CA MET A 1 21.24 40.41 -34.40
C MET A 1 21.98 39.86 -33.18
N TYR A 2 21.39 39.05 -32.30
CA TYR A 2 22.11 38.51 -31.12
C TYR A 2 23.39 37.76 -31.50
N LYS A 3 23.31 36.81 -32.44
CA LYS A 3 24.48 36.10 -33.00
C LYS A 3 25.51 37.01 -33.69
N ASP A 4 25.07 38.13 -34.27
CA ASP A 4 25.96 39.04 -35.01
C ASP A 4 26.68 40.02 -34.06
N ILE A 5 26.07 40.34 -32.92
CA ILE A 5 26.69 41.08 -31.80
C ILE A 5 27.69 40.18 -31.08
N GLU A 6 27.30 38.94 -30.78
CA GLU A 6 28.13 37.93 -30.09
C GLU A 6 29.38 37.53 -30.90
N HIS A 7 29.28 37.57 -32.23
CA HIS A 7 30.40 37.35 -33.15
C HIS A 7 31.11 38.64 -33.62
N LEU A 8 30.90 39.78 -32.95
CA LEU A 8 31.54 41.08 -33.23
C LEU A 8 31.36 41.61 -34.67
N LYS A 9 30.33 41.15 -35.39
CA LYS A 9 30.02 41.58 -36.77
C LYS A 9 29.31 42.93 -36.82
N LEU A 10 28.65 43.35 -35.74
CA LEU A 10 28.00 44.67 -35.59
C LEU A 10 28.79 45.53 -34.59
N LYS A 11 29.33 46.67 -35.04
CA LYS A 11 30.10 47.61 -34.20
C LYS A 11 29.25 48.63 -33.44
N TYR A 12 28.01 48.86 -33.89
CA TYR A 12 27.07 49.80 -33.29
C TYR A 12 25.67 49.19 -33.32
N VAL A 13 24.94 49.30 -32.21
CA VAL A 13 23.55 48.87 -32.05
C VAL A 13 22.73 50.13 -31.79
N SER A 14 21.64 50.33 -32.53
CA SER A 14 20.81 51.52 -32.32
C SER A 14 19.91 51.36 -31.09
N GLY A 15 19.46 52.47 -30.48
CA GLY A 15 18.49 52.41 -29.38
C GLY A 15 17.22 51.64 -29.74
N LYS A 16 16.74 51.79 -30.99
CA LYS A 16 15.58 51.03 -31.51
C LYS A 16 15.81 49.52 -31.54
N ASP A 17 17.05 49.09 -31.80
CA ASP A 17 17.41 47.67 -31.82
C ASP A 17 17.44 47.10 -30.38
N ILE A 18 17.84 47.91 -29.40
CA ILE A 18 17.78 47.55 -27.97
C ILE A 18 16.33 47.47 -27.51
N ASP A 19 15.49 48.45 -27.87
CA ASP A 19 14.06 48.45 -27.53
C ASP A 19 13.37 47.20 -28.09
N LYS A 20 13.68 46.82 -29.33
CA LYS A 20 13.17 45.60 -29.95
C LYS A 20 13.64 44.33 -29.24
N LEU A 21 14.90 44.25 -28.83
CA LEU A 21 15.41 43.12 -28.05
C LEU A 21 14.73 43.03 -26.68
N MET A 22 14.44 44.16 -26.04
CA MET A 22 13.69 44.20 -24.78
C MET A 22 12.25 43.73 -24.98
N GLU A 23 11.58 44.19 -26.03
CA GLU A 23 10.21 43.74 -26.37
C GLU A 23 10.17 42.24 -26.68
N ASP A 24 11.11 41.73 -27.48
CA ASP A 24 11.23 40.30 -27.78
C ASP A 24 11.49 39.48 -26.51
N ALA A 25 12.33 39.98 -25.59
CA ALA A 25 12.60 39.34 -24.31
C ALA A 25 11.37 39.32 -23.40
N GLU A 26 10.60 40.42 -23.31
CA GLU A 26 9.34 40.48 -22.57
C GLU A 26 8.30 39.52 -23.14
N LEU A 27 8.14 39.47 -24.46
CA LEU A 27 7.24 38.54 -25.14
C LEU A 27 7.63 37.08 -24.84
N PHE A 28 8.92 36.78 -24.86
CA PHE A 28 9.44 35.45 -24.54
C PHE A 28 9.17 35.08 -23.07
N LEU A 29 9.48 35.97 -22.11
CA LEU A 29 9.23 35.75 -20.68
C LEU A 29 7.74 35.56 -20.39
N ASN A 30 6.88 36.37 -21.01
CA ASN A 30 5.43 36.21 -20.93
C ASN A 30 4.96 34.86 -21.51
N GLY A 31 5.60 34.39 -22.58
CA GLY A 31 5.38 33.06 -23.14
C GLY A 31 5.73 31.95 -22.16
N ILE A 32 6.91 32.03 -21.51
CA ILE A 32 7.34 31.07 -20.49
C ILE A 32 6.35 31.07 -19.32
N SER A 33 5.96 32.23 -18.80
CA SER A 33 5.01 32.32 -17.68
C SER A 33 3.69 31.64 -18.00
N LYS A 34 3.12 31.90 -19.17
CA LYS A 34 1.87 31.26 -19.62
C LYS A 34 2.02 29.74 -19.80
N LEU A 35 3.18 29.28 -20.27
CA LEU A 35 3.46 27.85 -20.39
C LEU A 35 3.55 27.19 -19.01
N PHE A 36 4.23 27.83 -18.07
CA PHE A 36 4.34 27.36 -16.69
C PHE A 36 2.97 27.22 -16.03
N ASP A 37 2.09 28.23 -16.16
CA ASP A 37 0.73 28.18 -15.64
C ASP A 37 -0.10 27.04 -16.24
N LYS A 38 0.07 26.76 -17.53
CA LYS A 38 -0.61 25.64 -18.20
C LYS A 38 -0.10 24.30 -17.68
N ILE A 39 1.22 24.15 -17.56
CA ILE A 39 1.85 22.93 -17.03
C ILE A 39 1.41 22.69 -15.59
N GLU A 40 1.42 23.73 -14.75
CA GLU A 40 1.00 23.64 -13.34
C GLU A 40 -0.44 23.13 -13.23
N LYS A 41 -1.39 23.76 -13.95
CA LYS A 41 -2.80 23.35 -13.96
C LYS A 41 -3.00 21.92 -14.48
N GLN A 42 -2.25 21.52 -15.49
CA GLN A 42 -2.32 20.15 -16.02
C GLN A 42 -1.80 19.15 -14.98
N LYS A 43 -0.67 19.44 -14.33
CA LYS A 43 -0.10 18.57 -13.30
C LYS A 43 -0.97 18.48 -12.05
N GLU A 44 -1.63 19.56 -11.65
CA GLU A 44 -2.63 19.53 -10.57
C GLU A 44 -3.81 18.62 -10.92
N LYS A 45 -4.31 18.69 -12.16
CA LYS A 45 -5.38 17.81 -12.64
C LYS A 45 -4.99 16.33 -12.60
N GLU A 46 -3.81 16.01 -13.12
CA GLU A 46 -3.28 14.64 -13.13
C GLU A 46 -3.19 14.11 -11.69
N ARG A 47 -2.53 14.85 -10.80
CA ARG A 47 -2.35 14.48 -9.38
C ARG A 47 -3.68 14.24 -8.66
N LEU A 48 -4.67 15.11 -8.83
CA LEU A 48 -5.95 14.94 -8.15
C LEU A 48 -6.71 13.72 -8.68
N SER A 49 -6.63 13.46 -9.98
CA SER A 49 -7.24 12.28 -10.58
C SER A 49 -6.57 10.99 -10.09
N GLU A 50 -5.25 10.98 -9.96
CA GLU A 50 -4.49 9.87 -9.37
C GLU A 50 -4.85 9.66 -7.89
N LEU A 51 -4.94 10.73 -7.10
CA LEU A 51 -5.34 10.65 -5.68
C LEU A 51 -6.72 10.03 -5.51
N TYR A 52 -7.69 10.47 -6.33
CA TYR A 52 -9.02 9.89 -6.36
C TYR A 52 -8.97 8.40 -6.72
N SER A 53 -8.33 8.06 -7.85
CA SER A 53 -8.24 6.69 -8.36
C SER A 53 -7.63 5.76 -7.34
N ASN A 54 -6.52 6.18 -6.72
CA ASN A 54 -5.83 5.39 -5.70
C ASN A 54 -6.68 5.19 -4.45
N SER A 55 -7.35 6.25 -3.97
CA SER A 55 -8.21 6.16 -2.78
C SER A 55 -9.41 5.24 -3.01
N VAL A 56 -10.05 5.36 -4.18
CA VAL A 56 -11.17 4.50 -4.58
C VAL A 56 -10.71 3.05 -4.75
N GLN A 57 -9.54 2.82 -5.35
CA GLN A 57 -9.00 1.47 -5.54
C GLN A 57 -8.71 0.81 -4.19
N ILE A 58 -8.03 1.49 -3.28
CA ILE A 58 -7.75 0.95 -1.93
C ILE A 58 -9.06 0.64 -1.19
N ALA A 59 -10.09 1.49 -1.31
CA ALA A 59 -11.39 1.22 -0.72
C ALA A 59 -12.05 -0.03 -1.33
N LYS A 60 -11.94 -0.24 -2.64
CA LYS A 60 -12.41 -1.46 -3.32
C LYS A 60 -11.63 -2.69 -2.90
N ASP A 61 -10.31 -2.59 -2.75
CA ASP A 61 -9.46 -3.69 -2.32
C ASP A 61 -9.82 -4.14 -0.89
N VAL A 62 -10.04 -3.19 0.02
CA VAL A 62 -10.53 -3.50 1.39
C VAL A 62 -11.87 -4.22 1.36
N LEU A 63 -12.80 -3.78 0.51
CA LEU A 63 -14.10 -4.45 0.36
C LEU A 63 -13.98 -5.84 -0.28
N ALA A 64 -13.02 -6.03 -1.18
CA ALA A 64 -12.72 -7.32 -1.78
C ALA A 64 -12.18 -8.33 -0.74
N GLU A 65 -11.36 -7.87 0.21
CA GLU A 65 -10.92 -8.68 1.37
C GLU A 65 -12.11 -9.13 2.24
N GLU A 66 -13.12 -8.27 2.38
CA GLU A 66 -14.39 -8.62 3.04
C GLU A 66 -15.32 -9.51 2.16
N GLY A 67 -14.87 -9.91 0.97
CA GLY A 67 -15.59 -10.79 0.04
C GLY A 67 -16.50 -10.08 -0.95
N ILE A 68 -16.40 -8.75 -1.10
CA ILE A 68 -17.28 -7.95 -1.98
C ILE A 68 -16.49 -7.55 -3.24
N LEU A 69 -16.63 -8.34 -4.30
CA LEU A 69 -15.81 -8.20 -5.51
C LEU A 69 -16.33 -7.20 -6.54
N LYS A 70 -17.63 -6.84 -6.49
CA LYS A 70 -18.24 -5.93 -7.46
C LYS A 70 -18.77 -4.69 -6.77
N VAL A 71 -17.98 -3.61 -6.84
CA VAL A 71 -18.32 -2.30 -6.28
C VAL A 71 -18.14 -1.24 -7.36
N THR A 72 -19.23 -0.54 -7.68
CA THR A 72 -19.21 0.62 -8.59
C THR A 72 -18.97 1.89 -7.79
N ASP A 73 -18.46 2.95 -8.43
CA ASP A 73 -18.22 4.23 -7.77
C ASP A 73 -19.51 4.81 -7.15
N SER A 74 -20.66 4.58 -7.78
CA SER A 74 -21.98 5.01 -7.27
C SER A 74 -22.45 4.26 -6.03
N THR A 75 -22.04 2.99 -5.88
CA THR A 75 -22.44 2.13 -4.75
C THR A 75 -21.40 2.07 -3.65
N LEU A 76 -20.16 2.48 -3.94
CA LEU A 76 -19.01 2.43 -3.05
C LEU A 76 -19.31 3.03 -1.68
N LEU A 77 -19.83 4.25 -1.63
CA LEU A 77 -20.06 4.95 -0.36
C LEU A 77 -21.09 4.24 0.52
N LYS A 78 -22.14 3.68 -0.09
CA LYS A 78 -23.17 2.91 0.62
C LYS A 78 -22.61 1.59 1.15
N ILE A 79 -21.94 0.82 0.30
CA ILE A 79 -21.36 -0.48 0.66
C ILE A 79 -20.27 -0.30 1.72
N PHE A 80 -19.41 0.71 1.57
CA PHE A 80 -18.36 1.04 2.53
C PHE A 80 -18.96 1.30 3.91
N LYS A 81 -20.03 2.12 3.98
CA LYS A 81 -20.73 2.37 5.23
C LYS A 81 -21.28 1.07 5.84
N GLU A 82 -22.12 0.35 5.09
CA GLU A 82 -22.83 -0.84 5.58
C GLU A 82 -21.89 -1.97 6.04
N LYS A 83 -20.73 -2.11 5.39
CA LYS A 83 -19.87 -3.28 5.55
C LYS A 83 -18.65 -3.02 6.40
N LEU A 84 -18.14 -1.79 6.44
CA LEU A 84 -16.95 -1.45 7.21
C LEU A 84 -17.27 -0.57 8.41
N THR A 85 -18.07 0.48 8.21
CA THR A 85 -18.38 1.46 9.26
C THR A 85 -19.45 0.95 10.22
N ASP A 86 -20.61 0.53 9.72
CA ASP A 86 -21.74 0.06 10.54
C ASP A 86 -21.40 -1.22 11.31
N LYS A 87 -20.44 -2.02 10.80
CA LYS A 87 -19.87 -3.18 11.51
C LYS A 87 -18.79 -2.83 12.53
N GLY A 88 -18.41 -1.56 12.65
CA GLY A 88 -17.34 -1.10 13.56
C GLY A 88 -15.93 -1.53 13.16
N LEU A 89 -15.73 -1.99 11.91
CA LEU A 89 -14.42 -2.41 11.41
C LEU A 89 -13.51 -1.22 11.13
N ILE A 90 -14.10 -0.09 10.71
CA ILE A 90 -13.42 1.17 10.42
C ILE A 90 -14.21 2.34 11.04
N GLN A 91 -13.48 3.34 11.55
CA GLN A 91 -14.07 4.53 12.15
C GLN A 91 -14.89 5.38 11.15
N ASP A 92 -15.94 6.04 11.63
CA ASP A 92 -16.79 6.96 10.85
C ASP A 92 -15.99 8.06 10.13
N LYS A 93 -14.85 8.46 10.71
CA LYS A 93 -13.94 9.42 10.09
C LYS A 93 -13.55 9.00 8.67
N ALA A 94 -13.28 7.72 8.43
CA ALA A 94 -12.89 7.23 7.11
C ALA A 94 -14.03 7.36 6.08
N LEU A 95 -15.27 7.12 6.49
CA LEU A 95 -16.44 7.32 5.62
C LEU A 95 -16.60 8.80 5.23
N LYS A 96 -16.41 9.71 6.19
CA LYS A 96 -16.42 11.16 5.91
C LYS A 96 -15.31 11.54 4.94
N GLN A 97 -14.10 11.04 5.15
CA GLN A 97 -12.96 11.29 4.26
C GLN A 97 -13.22 10.76 2.85
N LEU A 98 -13.76 9.56 2.70
CA LEU A 98 -14.15 9.02 1.38
C LEU A 98 -15.18 9.93 0.70
N LYS A 99 -16.20 10.37 1.43
CA LYS A 99 -17.21 11.31 0.91
C LYS A 99 -16.57 12.62 0.42
N ASP A 100 -15.64 13.18 1.20
CA ASP A 100 -14.93 14.41 0.85
C ASP A 100 -14.07 14.22 -0.42
N ILE A 101 -13.42 13.07 -0.58
CA ILE A 101 -12.63 12.72 -1.78
C ILE A 101 -13.53 12.60 -3.02
N LEU A 102 -14.68 11.90 -2.91
CA LEU A 102 -15.63 11.78 -4.01
C LEU A 102 -16.21 13.13 -4.43
N LYS A 103 -16.55 13.99 -3.45
CA LYS A 103 -17.06 15.34 -3.69
C LYS A 103 -16.02 16.23 -4.38
N ALA A 104 -14.77 16.17 -3.92
CA ALA A 104 -13.68 16.94 -4.52
C ALA A 104 -13.46 16.58 -5.99
N LYS A 105 -13.60 15.32 -6.38
CA LYS A 105 -13.51 14.91 -7.80
C LYS A 105 -14.59 15.59 -8.66
N GLN A 106 -15.82 15.64 -8.17
CA GLN A 106 -16.93 16.32 -8.85
C GLN A 106 -16.71 17.85 -8.92
N GLU A 107 -16.28 18.46 -7.81
CA GLU A 107 -16.01 19.90 -7.74
C GLU A 107 -14.85 20.30 -8.66
N PHE A 108 -13.82 19.45 -8.77
CA PHE A 108 -12.71 19.64 -9.69
C PHE A 108 -13.15 19.65 -11.16
N GLU A 109 -13.97 18.67 -11.56
CA GLU A 109 -14.50 18.57 -12.92
C GLU A 109 -15.35 19.79 -13.29
N SER A 110 -16.03 20.37 -12.30
CA SER A 110 -16.76 21.64 -12.44
C SER A 110 -15.89 22.90 -12.36
N LYS A 111 -14.55 22.78 -12.29
CA LYS A 111 -13.56 23.86 -12.15
C LYS A 111 -13.74 24.74 -10.91
N LYS A 112 -14.26 24.19 -9.81
CA LYS A 112 -14.60 24.96 -8.60
C LYS A 112 -13.56 24.90 -7.48
N LEU A 113 -12.49 24.11 -7.61
CA LEU A 113 -11.51 23.94 -6.55
C LEU A 113 -10.37 24.96 -6.62
N SER A 114 -10.10 25.58 -5.47
CA SER A 114 -8.91 26.39 -5.20
C SER A 114 -7.69 25.52 -4.88
N LYS A 115 -6.48 26.10 -4.99
CA LYS A 115 -5.22 25.43 -4.57
C LYS A 115 -5.25 24.95 -3.12
N GLN A 116 -5.87 25.73 -2.23
CA GLN A 116 -5.99 25.38 -0.81
C GLN A 116 -6.88 24.15 -0.59
N GLU A 117 -7.97 24.03 -1.34
CA GLU A 117 -8.86 22.87 -1.25
C GLU A 117 -8.21 21.61 -1.85
N ILE A 118 -7.43 21.74 -2.93
CA ILE A 118 -6.64 20.64 -3.50
C ILE A 118 -5.68 20.07 -2.46
N GLU A 119 -4.93 20.92 -1.76
CA GLU A 119 -3.98 20.48 -0.74
C GLU A 119 -4.70 19.85 0.48
N LYS A 120 -5.87 20.36 0.85
CA LYS A 120 -6.72 19.74 1.88
C LYS A 120 -7.15 18.33 1.46
N VAL A 121 -7.62 18.16 0.23
CA VAL A 121 -8.04 16.85 -0.31
C VAL A 121 -6.87 15.89 -0.32
N ARG A 122 -5.67 16.34 -0.69
CA ARG A 122 -4.45 15.51 -0.65
C ARG A 122 -4.17 14.96 0.74
N ARG A 123 -4.25 15.80 1.78
CA ARG A 123 -4.08 15.36 3.18
C ARG A 123 -5.16 14.38 3.60
N VAL A 124 -6.42 14.67 3.24
CA VAL A 124 -7.57 13.79 3.52
C VAL A 124 -7.39 12.41 2.86
N SER A 125 -6.97 12.37 1.60
CA SER A 125 -6.66 11.13 0.87
C SER A 125 -5.51 10.36 1.52
N SER A 126 -4.45 11.04 1.95
CA SER A 126 -3.32 10.39 2.63
C SER A 126 -3.75 9.73 3.95
N ASP A 127 -4.50 10.45 4.78
CA ASP A 127 -5.02 9.92 6.05
C ASP A 127 -5.99 8.75 5.82
N PHE A 128 -6.87 8.88 4.82
CA PHE A 128 -7.82 7.83 4.45
C PHE A 128 -7.09 6.56 4.00
N ASN A 129 -6.15 6.70 3.06
CA ASN A 129 -5.37 5.56 2.55
C ASN A 129 -4.59 4.89 3.67
N LYS A 130 -3.96 5.67 4.56
CA LYS A 130 -3.25 5.13 5.73
C LYS A 130 -4.19 4.36 6.66
N ALA A 131 -5.40 4.87 6.91
CA ALA A 131 -6.38 4.19 7.74
C ALA A 131 -6.80 2.83 7.14
N LEU A 132 -7.02 2.79 5.83
CA LEU A 132 -7.38 1.56 5.11
C LEU A 132 -6.24 0.55 5.04
N VAL A 133 -5.03 0.99 4.73
CA VAL A 133 -3.84 0.13 4.72
C VAL A 133 -3.59 -0.48 6.10
N ASN A 134 -3.68 0.33 7.16
CA ASN A 134 -3.56 -0.17 8.53
C ASN A 134 -4.66 -1.18 8.87
N TYR A 135 -5.90 -0.95 8.39
CA TYR A 135 -6.97 -1.92 8.55
C TYR A 135 -6.62 -3.26 7.89
N MET A 136 -6.24 -3.26 6.61
CA MET A 136 -5.85 -4.49 5.89
C MET A 136 -4.69 -5.21 6.59
N GLN A 137 -3.66 -4.47 7.01
CA GLN A 137 -2.50 -5.03 7.70
C GLN A 137 -2.90 -5.65 9.05
N ARG A 138 -3.81 -5.04 9.81
CA ARG A 138 -4.31 -5.62 11.06
C ARG A 138 -5.15 -6.87 10.81
N THR A 139 -5.99 -6.88 9.79
CA THR A 139 -6.80 -8.05 9.44
C THR A 139 -5.91 -9.22 9.05
N ARG A 140 -4.97 -9.01 8.12
CA ARG A 140 -3.98 -10.02 7.72
C ARG A 140 -3.07 -10.45 8.89
N GLY A 141 -2.65 -9.50 9.73
CA GLY A 141 -1.84 -9.79 10.91
C GLY A 141 -2.55 -10.70 11.91
N LYS A 142 -3.85 -10.50 12.12
CA LYS A 142 -4.67 -11.40 12.96
C LYS A 142 -4.77 -12.80 12.36
N GLU A 143 -4.94 -12.91 11.05
CA GLU A 143 -4.99 -14.20 10.35
C GLU A 143 -3.65 -14.95 10.45
N ILE A 144 -2.53 -14.25 10.17
CA ILE A 144 -1.18 -14.79 10.34
C ILE A 144 -0.94 -15.25 11.78
N SER A 145 -1.36 -14.45 12.77
CA SER A 145 -1.20 -14.81 14.18
C SER A 145 -2.00 -16.05 14.57
N ARG A 146 -3.17 -16.29 13.97
CA ARG A 146 -3.97 -17.51 14.20
C ARG A 146 -3.36 -18.75 13.54
N ALA A 147 -2.67 -18.55 12.42
CA ALA A 147 -1.96 -19.59 11.69
C ALA A 147 -0.59 -19.93 12.29
N LYS A 148 -0.18 -19.23 13.36
CA LYS A 148 1.15 -19.31 13.94
C LYS A 148 1.16 -20.17 15.21
N ILE A 149 2.14 -21.06 15.30
CA ILE A 149 2.47 -21.82 16.50
C ILE A 149 3.85 -21.34 16.96
N GLN A 150 3.93 -20.90 18.21
CA GLN A 150 5.21 -20.57 18.84
C GLN A 150 5.63 -21.72 19.75
N VAL A 151 6.84 -22.22 19.52
CA VAL A 151 7.40 -23.36 20.24
C VAL A 151 8.68 -22.93 20.92
N LYS A 152 8.75 -23.14 22.23
CA LYS A 152 10.00 -23.00 22.99
C LYS A 152 10.67 -24.37 23.11
N TYR A 153 11.97 -24.42 22.82
CA TYR A 153 12.80 -25.61 22.90
C TYR A 153 14.15 -25.23 23.52
N GLY A 154 14.42 -25.79 24.71
CA GLY A 154 15.50 -25.27 25.57
C GLY A 154 15.28 -23.78 25.87
N ASP A 155 16.29 -22.97 25.58
CA ASP A 155 16.26 -21.50 25.78
C ASP A 155 15.92 -20.71 24.51
N ARG A 156 15.50 -21.38 23.43
CA ARG A 156 15.22 -20.76 22.14
C ARG A 156 13.75 -20.86 21.76
N PHE A 157 13.32 -19.96 20.87
CA PHE A 157 11.96 -19.92 20.33
C PHE A 157 11.97 -20.17 18.83
N ALA A 158 11.09 -21.06 18.38
CA ALA A 158 10.76 -21.28 16.99
C ALA A 158 9.34 -20.83 16.69
N GLU A 159 9.12 -20.42 15.46
CA GLU A 159 7.82 -20.01 14.96
C GLU A 159 7.44 -20.86 13.76
N ILE A 160 6.27 -21.49 13.82
CA ILE A 160 5.73 -22.30 12.74
C ILE A 160 4.50 -21.60 12.18
N LEU A 161 4.55 -21.19 10.93
CA LEU A 161 3.44 -20.61 10.21
C LEU A 161 2.79 -21.67 9.32
N LEU A 162 1.53 -21.98 9.58
CA LEU A 162 0.74 -22.95 8.83
C LEU A 162 -0.01 -22.26 7.69
N LEU A 163 0.34 -22.59 6.46
CA LEU A 163 -0.37 -22.21 5.25
C LEU A 163 -0.97 -23.50 4.65
N ASP A 164 -2.14 -23.42 4.00
CA ASP A 164 -2.97 -24.57 3.60
C ASP A 164 -2.19 -25.86 3.25
N ASP A 165 -1.27 -25.79 2.27
CA ASP A 165 -0.46 -26.94 1.82
C ASP A 165 1.00 -26.93 2.32
N TYR A 166 1.42 -25.87 3.02
CA TYR A 166 2.81 -25.65 3.41
C TYR A 166 2.95 -25.09 4.82
N ALA A 167 3.91 -25.60 5.60
CA ALA A 167 4.34 -24.94 6.83
C ALA A 167 5.70 -24.28 6.63
N PHE A 168 5.86 -23.09 7.17
CA PHE A 168 7.17 -22.45 7.30
C PHE A 168 7.62 -22.52 8.76
N ILE A 169 8.84 -22.98 8.98
CA ILE A 169 9.46 -23.12 10.31
C ILE A 169 10.60 -22.12 10.38
N ILE A 170 10.47 -21.15 11.27
CA ILE A 170 11.49 -20.14 11.55
C ILE A 170 12.17 -20.58 12.85
N MET A 171 13.42 -21.03 12.72
CA MET A 171 14.23 -21.43 13.85
C MET A 171 14.85 -20.21 14.52
N ASP A 172 14.99 -20.28 15.84
CA ASP A 172 15.75 -19.30 16.64
C ASP A 172 15.38 -17.84 16.35
N MET A 173 14.24 -17.41 16.90
CA MET A 173 13.69 -16.07 16.70
C MET A 173 14.63 -14.94 17.15
N ASP A 174 15.59 -15.24 18.03
CA ASP A 174 16.57 -14.29 18.58
C ASP A 174 17.89 -14.26 17.80
N ALA A 175 18.06 -15.15 16.82
CA ALA A 175 19.24 -15.17 15.97
C ALA A 175 19.28 -13.95 15.03
N LYS A 176 20.50 -13.42 14.81
CA LYS A 176 20.73 -12.32 13.84
C LYS A 176 20.35 -12.72 12.41
N GLU A 177 20.59 -13.97 12.06
CA GLU A 177 20.16 -14.56 10.79
C GLU A 177 19.16 -15.68 11.10
N LYS A 178 17.91 -15.48 10.67
CA LYS A 178 16.83 -16.45 10.88
C LYS A 178 16.98 -17.60 9.89
N GLU A 179 17.09 -18.81 10.41
CA GLU A 179 17.01 -20.01 9.58
C GLU A 179 15.54 -20.34 9.32
N ILE A 180 15.15 -20.28 8.04
CA ILE A 180 13.79 -20.56 7.61
C ILE A 180 13.78 -21.88 6.86
N GLN A 181 12.85 -22.76 7.20
CA GLN A 181 12.59 -24.01 6.54
C GLN A 181 11.15 -24.05 6.04
N LYS A 182 10.92 -24.78 4.96
CA LYS A 182 9.60 -25.03 4.37
C LYS A 182 9.32 -26.53 4.40
N ALA A 183 8.12 -26.88 4.82
CA ALA A 183 7.61 -28.24 4.87
C ALA A 183 6.28 -28.31 4.11
N SER A 184 5.98 -29.48 3.55
CA SER A 184 4.64 -29.80 3.05
C SER A 184 3.74 -30.19 4.21
N LEU A 185 2.55 -29.59 4.28
CA LEU A 185 1.54 -29.88 5.29
C LEU A 185 0.53 -30.87 4.71
N ASN A 186 0.47 -32.09 5.26
CA ASN A 186 -0.47 -33.12 4.82
C ASN A 186 -1.85 -32.90 5.43
N SER A 187 -2.86 -33.54 4.83
CA SER A 187 -4.25 -33.49 5.32
C SER A 187 -4.43 -34.06 6.73
N ASP A 188 -3.50 -34.87 7.23
CA ASP A 188 -3.48 -35.38 8.61
C ASP A 188 -2.73 -34.47 9.60
N GLY A 189 -2.17 -33.37 9.10
CA GLY A 189 -1.39 -32.37 9.85
C GLY A 189 0.09 -32.71 10.03
N SER A 190 0.59 -33.78 9.39
CA SER A 190 2.01 -34.12 9.43
C SER A 190 2.85 -33.19 8.55
N LEU A 191 4.09 -32.94 8.99
CA LEU A 191 5.08 -32.14 8.27
C LEU A 191 6.04 -33.07 7.51
N THR A 192 6.10 -32.91 6.20
CA THR A 192 6.98 -33.73 5.34
C THR A 192 7.85 -32.85 4.45
N ASN A 193 8.90 -33.45 3.85
CA ASN A 193 9.74 -32.79 2.85
C ASN A 193 10.34 -31.45 3.31
N ILE A 194 10.86 -31.42 4.55
CA ILE A 194 11.43 -30.22 5.17
C ILE A 194 12.71 -29.83 4.43
N LYS A 195 12.74 -28.61 3.88
CA LYS A 195 13.87 -28.05 3.14
C LYS A 195 14.16 -26.64 3.61
N LYS A 196 15.41 -26.20 3.41
CA LYS A 196 15.78 -24.79 3.64
C LYS A 196 14.99 -23.88 2.69
N SER A 197 14.56 -22.74 3.21
CA SER A 197 13.81 -21.71 2.49
C SER A 197 14.35 -20.32 2.85
N SER A 198 13.75 -19.27 2.30
CA SER A 198 14.17 -17.88 2.48
C SER A 198 13.01 -16.99 2.92
N LEU A 199 13.35 -15.81 3.43
CA LEU A 199 12.36 -14.80 3.80
C LEU A 199 11.54 -14.35 2.58
N GLU A 200 12.19 -14.23 1.43
CA GLU A 200 11.54 -13.85 0.16
C GLU A 200 10.50 -14.89 -0.27
N GLU A 201 10.81 -16.18 -0.13
CA GLU A 201 9.86 -17.25 -0.45
C GLU A 201 8.66 -17.23 0.51
N LEU A 202 8.90 -17.03 1.81
CA LEU A 202 7.86 -16.87 2.82
C LEU A 202 6.94 -15.68 2.48
N GLU A 203 7.52 -14.51 2.21
CA GLU A 203 6.75 -13.32 1.84
C GLU A 203 5.91 -13.51 0.58
N LYS A 204 6.44 -14.23 -0.41
CA LYS A 204 5.71 -14.55 -1.64
C LYS A 204 4.48 -15.41 -1.35
N HIS A 205 4.62 -16.45 -0.53
CA HIS A 205 3.49 -17.32 -0.17
C HIS A 205 2.44 -16.57 0.67
N ILE A 206 2.86 -15.69 1.58
CA ILE A 206 1.95 -14.84 2.36
C ILE A 206 1.14 -13.88 1.47
N LYS A 207 1.73 -13.40 0.36
CA LYS A 207 1.05 -12.49 -0.58
C LYS A 207 0.09 -13.22 -1.53
N GLU A 208 0.45 -14.43 -1.96
CA GLU A 208 -0.31 -15.19 -2.97
C GLU A 208 -1.46 -15.99 -2.37
N ILE A 209 -1.33 -16.47 -1.12
CA ILE A 209 -2.30 -17.35 -0.48
C ILE A 209 -3.28 -16.54 0.37
N LYS A 210 -4.58 -16.82 0.23
CA LYS A 210 -5.58 -16.37 1.20
C LYS A 210 -5.38 -17.16 2.48
N MET A 211 -5.02 -16.46 3.56
CA MET A 211 -4.83 -17.11 4.85
C MET A 211 -6.10 -17.88 5.27
N PRO A 212 -5.96 -19.13 5.72
CA PRO A 212 -7.10 -19.90 6.18
C PRO A 212 -7.77 -19.20 7.39
N LYS A 213 -9.09 -18.99 7.29
CA LYS A 213 -9.87 -18.37 8.38
C LYS A 213 -9.83 -19.19 9.68
N HIS A 214 -9.67 -20.50 9.54
CA HIS A 214 -9.54 -21.46 10.64
C HIS A 214 -8.36 -22.37 10.36
N VAL A 215 -7.37 -22.36 11.25
CA VAL A 215 -6.22 -23.27 11.22
C VAL A 215 -6.47 -24.31 12.30
N PHE A 216 -6.61 -25.57 11.90
CA PHE A 216 -6.77 -26.68 12.83
C PHE A 216 -5.41 -27.32 13.09
N ILE A 217 -4.95 -27.22 14.34
CA ILE A 217 -3.71 -27.86 14.78
C ILE A 217 -4.04 -29.31 15.13
N LYS A 218 -3.55 -30.26 14.32
CA LYS A 218 -3.80 -31.70 14.49
C LYS A 218 -2.71 -32.36 15.33
N GLU A 219 -3.03 -33.44 16.02
CA GLU A 219 -2.11 -34.13 16.94
C GLU A 219 -0.74 -34.45 16.32
N LYS A 220 -0.72 -34.93 15.07
CA LYS A 220 0.51 -35.30 14.36
C LYS A 220 1.52 -34.16 14.24
N ILE A 221 1.07 -32.91 14.18
CA ILE A 221 1.99 -31.78 14.11
C ILE A 221 2.83 -31.67 15.38
N PHE A 222 2.26 -31.98 16.55
CA PHE A 222 2.98 -31.96 17.81
C PHE A 222 4.01 -33.09 17.88
N GLU A 223 3.71 -34.25 17.30
CA GLU A 223 4.66 -35.35 17.19
C GLU A 223 5.85 -34.98 16.30
N ASP A 224 5.58 -34.34 15.16
CA ASP A 224 6.63 -33.90 14.24
C ASP A 224 7.46 -32.74 14.83
N LEU A 225 6.84 -31.82 15.55
CA LEU A 225 7.56 -30.79 16.31
C LEU A 225 8.45 -31.41 17.39
N LYS A 226 8.01 -32.45 18.10
CA LYS A 226 8.85 -33.18 19.06
C LYS A 226 10.02 -33.90 18.40
N LYS A 227 9.86 -34.39 17.16
CA LYS A 227 10.98 -34.98 16.39
C LYS A 227 11.99 -33.92 15.97
N LEU A 228 11.52 -32.72 15.62
CA LEU A 228 12.36 -31.62 15.14
C LEU A 228 13.11 -30.89 16.25
N PHE A 229 12.43 -30.59 17.36
CA PHE A 229 12.96 -29.75 18.44
C PHE A 229 13.35 -30.53 19.70
N GLY A 230 13.03 -31.83 19.76
CA GLY A 230 13.26 -32.70 20.92
C GLY A 230 11.99 -32.96 21.74
N LYS A 231 12.09 -33.89 22.70
CA LYS A 231 10.91 -34.36 23.47
C LYS A 231 10.30 -33.30 24.41
N ASN A 232 11.10 -32.33 24.83
CA ASN A 232 10.70 -31.27 25.77
C ASN A 232 10.46 -29.97 25.02
N ILE A 233 9.25 -29.82 24.47
CA ILE A 233 8.80 -28.58 23.85
C ILE A 233 7.67 -27.97 24.67
N GLU A 234 7.68 -26.65 24.79
CA GLU A 234 6.58 -25.87 25.34
C GLU A 234 5.91 -25.10 24.19
N ILE A 235 4.58 -25.07 24.18
CA ILE A 235 3.81 -24.40 23.13
C ILE A 235 3.16 -23.18 23.71
N MET A 236 3.49 -22.03 23.15
CA MET A 236 2.94 -20.75 23.56
C MET A 236 1.60 -20.54 22.85
N VAL A 237 0.56 -20.32 23.64
CA VAL A 237 -0.79 -20.03 23.16
C VAL A 237 -1.04 -18.54 23.40
N ASN A 238 -1.02 -17.74 22.32
CA ASN A 238 -1.39 -16.33 22.39
C ASN A 238 -2.93 -16.21 22.32
N TRP A 239 -3.52 -15.56 23.32
CA TRP A 239 -4.94 -15.16 23.36
C TRP A 239 -5.15 -13.78 22.75
#